data_AF-A0A952TY99-F1
#
_entry.id   AF-A0A952TY99-F1
#
_cell.length_a   1.000
_cell.length_b   1.000
_cell.length_c   1.000
_cell.angle_alpha   90.00
_cell.angle_beta   90.00
_cell.angle_gamma   90.00
#
_symmetry.space_group_name_H-M   'P 1'
#
loop_
_entity.id
_entity.type
_entity.pdbx_description
1 polymer ?
#
loop_
_entity_poly.entity_id
_entity_poly.type
_entity_poly.pdbx_seq_one_letter_code
_entity_poly.pdbx_strand_id
1 'polypeptide(L)'
;MATNVIQMPRMNSSPSTFGHLLEQVVLVTLITAVTALALLLLFSLELQVSLTAMKYAALGLVGLVAGFSARRLLAGRSYALRLSTAGLAICLGLGLMNEASRGFIGIDPLHQFAHITFEQNGLALLTSSLAAWLALSAFARPRTEILVEPRPAASLEVAAPVPPISVSPAPRPRVRAARPARRPTIRTSIANWSGRVKTSLVSLWPGRRVRRGPSLRQPRQRIAAPAAPKRTRRGRRTAVHFSSAETHVCPYCLEEVTKKDPRGVQICKVCKTWHHRDCWEITGVCQVPHQYAE
;
A
#
# COMPACT_ATOMS: atom_id res chain seq x y z
N MET A 1 -36.91 1.75 -47.66
CA MET A 1 -37.28 2.67 -46.58
C MET A 1 -36.30 2.46 -45.44
N ALA A 2 -35.28 3.31 -45.34
CA ALA A 2 -34.25 3.23 -44.31
C ALA A 2 -34.66 4.12 -43.13
N THR A 3 -35.01 3.51 -42.00
CA THR A 3 -35.34 4.21 -40.76
C THR A 3 -34.05 4.73 -40.12
N ASN A 4 -33.84 6.04 -40.24
CA ASN A 4 -32.81 6.78 -39.51
C ASN A 4 -33.14 6.75 -38.02
N VAL A 5 -32.55 5.82 -37.28
CA VAL A 5 -32.63 5.80 -35.83
C VAL A 5 -31.73 6.92 -35.32
N ILE A 6 -32.36 8.05 -34.97
CA ILE A 6 -31.72 9.17 -34.30
C ILE A 6 -31.20 8.63 -32.95
N GLN A 7 -29.91 8.30 -32.90
CA GLN A 7 -29.21 8.00 -31.65
C GLN A 7 -29.23 9.28 -30.81
N MET A 8 -30.16 9.35 -29.87
CA MET A 8 -30.11 10.38 -28.85
C MET A 8 -28.80 10.24 -28.09
N PRO A 9 -28.05 11.34 -27.89
CA PRO A 9 -26.83 11.32 -27.11
C PRO A 9 -27.15 10.81 -25.71
N ARG A 10 -26.62 9.64 -25.34
CA ARG A 10 -26.64 9.17 -23.95
C ARG A 10 -25.95 10.23 -23.11
N MET A 11 -26.73 11.00 -22.36
CA MET A 11 -26.20 11.85 -21.31
C MET A 11 -25.60 10.93 -20.24
N ASN A 12 -24.29 10.69 -20.34
CA ASN A 12 -23.53 10.08 -19.27
C ASN A 12 -23.50 11.10 -18.13
N SER A 13 -24.47 11.01 -17.21
CA SER A 13 -24.44 11.76 -15.96
C SER A 13 -23.24 11.25 -15.17
N SER A 14 -22.12 11.96 -15.26
CA SER A 14 -20.96 11.72 -14.42
C SER A 14 -21.43 11.76 -12.97
N PRO A 15 -21.41 10.63 -12.23
CA PRO A 15 -21.89 10.61 -10.86
C PRO A 15 -21.14 11.68 -10.07
N SER A 16 -21.89 12.48 -9.30
CA SER A 16 -21.31 13.55 -8.52
C SER A 16 -20.26 12.95 -7.57
N THR A 17 -19.03 13.46 -7.65
CA THR A 17 -17.90 12.98 -6.82
C THR A 17 -18.20 13.06 -5.32
N PHE A 18 -19.10 13.97 -4.93
CA PHE A 18 -19.62 14.13 -3.59
C PHE A 18 -20.56 12.99 -3.16
N GLY A 19 -21.46 12.52 -4.03
CA GLY A 19 -22.40 11.44 -3.71
C GLY A 19 -21.68 10.15 -3.32
N HIS A 20 -20.69 9.76 -4.12
CA HIS A 20 -19.86 8.59 -3.83
C HIS A 20 -19.01 8.75 -2.55
N LEU A 21 -18.59 9.97 -2.22
CA LEU A 21 -17.87 10.23 -0.96
C LEU A 21 -18.79 10.03 0.26
N LEU A 22 -19.99 10.59 0.21
CA LEU A 22 -20.97 10.47 1.27
C LEU A 22 -21.38 9.01 1.48
N GLU A 23 -21.59 8.27 0.40
CA GLU A 23 -21.86 6.83 0.44
C GLU A 23 -20.75 6.05 1.16
N GLN A 24 -19.49 6.32 0.86
CA GLN A 24 -18.36 5.68 1.52
C GLN A 24 -18.28 6.02 3.01
N VAL A 25 -18.52 7.27 3.38
CA VAL A 25 -18.55 7.71 4.79
C VAL A 25 -19.66 6.98 5.54
N VAL A 26 -20.88 6.96 4.98
CA VAL A 26 -22.02 6.25 5.56
C VAL A 26 -21.70 4.77 5.75
N LEU A 27 -21.12 4.12 4.74
CA LEU A 27 -20.76 2.70 4.82
C LEU A 27 -19.74 2.42 5.94
N VAL A 28 -18.72 3.26 6.12
CA VAL A 28 -17.76 3.15 7.24
C VAL A 28 -18.47 3.25 8.59
N THR A 29 -19.36 4.24 8.74
CA THR A 29 -20.10 4.43 9.99
C THR A 29 -21.04 3.25 10.29
N LEU A 30 -21.73 2.74 9.27
CA LEU A 30 -22.66 1.62 9.40
C LEU A 30 -21.94 0.32 9.79
N ILE A 31 -20.81 0.01 9.13
CA ILE A 31 -19.99 -1.17 9.49
C ILE A 31 -19.52 -1.07 10.95
N THR A 32 -19.09 0.11 11.38
CA THR A 32 -18.63 0.33 12.75
C THR A 32 -19.76 0.19 13.76
N ALA A 33 -20.94 0.76 13.48
CA ALA A 33 -22.12 0.67 14.33
C ALA A 33 -22.63 -0.79 14.47
N VAL A 34 -22.72 -1.53 13.37
CA VAL A 34 -23.12 -2.95 13.39
C VAL A 34 -22.12 -3.77 14.19
N THR A 35 -20.82 -3.52 14.03
CA THR A 35 -19.78 -4.23 14.78
C THR A 35 -19.85 -3.92 16.27
N ALA A 36 -20.08 -2.67 16.65
CA ALA A 36 -20.28 -2.24 18.03
C ALA A 36 -21.47 -2.96 18.69
N LEU A 37 -22.61 -3.07 18.00
CA LEU A 37 -23.77 -3.82 18.48
C LEU A 37 -23.49 -5.33 18.58
N ALA A 38 -22.80 -5.90 17.60
CA ALA A 38 -22.41 -7.31 17.63
C ALA A 38 -21.48 -7.64 18.82
N LEU A 39 -20.56 -6.72 19.17
CA LEU A 39 -19.70 -6.86 20.33
C LEU A 39 -20.48 -6.79 21.65
N LEU A 40 -21.55 -5.99 21.72
CA LEU A 40 -22.45 -6.00 22.88
C LEU A 40 -23.21 -7.31 23.01
N LEU A 41 -23.70 -7.88 21.90
CA LEU A 41 -24.31 -9.21 21.92
C LEU A 41 -23.30 -10.26 22.39
N LEU A 42 -22.05 -10.19 21.96
CA LEU A 42 -21.01 -11.09 22.44
C LEU A 42 -20.73 -10.91 23.94
N PHE A 43 -20.84 -9.69 24.46
CA PHE A 43 -20.74 -9.40 25.88
C PHE A 43 -21.88 -10.05 26.69
N SER A 44 -23.07 -10.17 26.10
CA SER A 44 -24.22 -10.80 26.75
C SER A 44 -24.10 -12.33 26.90
N LEU A 45 -23.14 -12.98 26.22
CA LEU A 45 -22.97 -14.44 26.22
C LEU A 45 -22.22 -14.99 27.46
N GLU A 46 -22.23 -14.27 28.59
CA GLU A 46 -21.64 -14.69 29.88
C GLU A 46 -20.27 -15.40 29.76
N LEU A 47 -19.35 -14.85 28.97
CA LEU A 47 -17.97 -15.34 28.99
C LEU A 47 -17.36 -15.09 30.38
N GLN A 48 -16.71 -16.10 30.96
CA GLN A 48 -15.98 -16.02 32.25
C GLN A 48 -14.75 -15.09 32.24
N VAL A 49 -14.68 -14.14 31.30
CA VAL A 49 -13.58 -13.20 31.15
C VAL A 49 -13.83 -11.99 32.06
N SER A 50 -12.76 -11.37 32.55
CA SER A 50 -12.89 -10.15 33.35
C SER A 50 -13.61 -9.06 32.57
N LEU A 51 -14.67 -8.54 33.20
CA LEU A 51 -15.55 -7.50 32.69
C LEU A 51 -14.77 -6.28 32.17
N THR A 52 -13.70 -5.91 32.88
CA THR A 52 -12.81 -4.80 32.53
C THR A 52 -11.98 -5.08 31.28
N ALA A 53 -11.42 -6.29 31.14
CA ALA A 53 -10.64 -6.65 29.95
C ALA A 53 -11.56 -6.68 28.71
N MET A 54 -12.76 -7.25 28.85
CA MET A 54 -13.75 -7.27 27.78
C MET A 54 -14.18 -5.85 27.36
N LYS A 55 -14.38 -4.93 28.32
CA LYS A 55 -14.68 -3.52 28.03
C LYS A 55 -13.59 -2.88 27.16
N TYR A 56 -12.32 -2.95 27.56
CA TYR A 56 -11.24 -2.34 26.79
C TYR A 56 -10.95 -3.07 25.47
N ALA A 57 -11.13 -4.40 25.43
CA ALA A 57 -11.02 -5.16 24.20
C ALA A 57 -12.09 -4.74 23.18
N ALA A 58 -13.35 -4.57 23.61
CA ALA A 58 -14.44 -4.11 22.75
C ALA A 58 -14.17 -2.69 22.21
N LEU A 59 -13.74 -1.76 23.07
CA LEU A 59 -13.36 -0.40 22.68
C LEU A 59 -12.23 -0.39 21.64
N GLY A 60 -11.17 -1.18 21.89
CA GLY A 60 -10.06 -1.34 20.96
C GLY A 60 -10.50 -1.94 19.62
N LEU A 61 -11.38 -2.95 19.64
CA LEU A 61 -11.91 -3.59 18.42
C LEU A 61 -12.77 -2.63 17.59
N VAL A 62 -13.64 -1.83 18.22
CA VAL A 62 -14.41 -0.79 17.52
C VAL A 62 -13.46 0.20 16.83
N GLY A 63 -12.43 0.66 17.53
CA GLY A 63 -11.39 1.52 16.95
C GLY A 63 -10.66 0.89 15.76
N LEU A 64 -10.21 -0.37 15.90
CA LEU A 64 -9.55 -1.10 14.81
C LEU A 64 -10.44 -1.23 13.57
N VAL A 65 -11.72 -1.57 13.76
CA VAL A 65 -12.68 -1.75 12.68
C VAL A 65 -12.99 -0.43 11.98
N ALA A 66 -13.20 0.65 12.74
CA ALA A 66 -13.39 1.99 12.19
C ALA A 66 -12.16 2.44 11.37
N GLY A 67 -10.96 2.28 11.91
CA GLY A 67 -9.72 2.64 11.23
C GLY A 67 -9.46 1.79 9.97
N PHE A 68 -9.68 0.48 10.05
CA PHE A 68 -9.47 -0.43 8.91
C PHE A 68 -10.51 -0.22 7.79
N SER A 69 -11.78 -0.05 8.13
CA SER A 69 -12.84 0.23 7.17
C SER A 69 -12.63 1.59 6.50
N ALA A 70 -12.33 2.65 7.25
CA ALA A 70 -11.98 3.95 6.69
C ALA A 70 -10.77 3.86 5.75
N ARG A 71 -9.73 3.09 6.13
CA ARG A 71 -8.57 2.88 5.28
C ARG A 71 -8.91 2.20 3.95
N ARG A 72 -9.73 1.14 3.98
CA ARG A 72 -10.06 0.34 2.80
C ARG A 72 -11.00 1.09 1.86
N LEU A 73 -12.06 1.69 2.40
CA LEU A 73 -13.09 2.34 1.59
C LEU A 73 -12.63 3.70 1.07
N LEU A 74 -11.81 4.44 1.83
CA LEU A 74 -11.30 5.76 1.44
C LEU A 74 -9.82 5.72 0.99
N ALA A 75 -9.37 4.59 0.44
CA ALA A 75 -7.96 4.35 0.07
C ALA A 75 -7.37 5.36 -0.93
N GLY A 76 -8.20 6.05 -1.72
CA GLY A 76 -7.80 7.11 -2.65
C GLY A 76 -7.88 8.54 -2.09
N ARG A 77 -8.38 8.72 -0.85
CA ARG A 77 -8.64 10.06 -0.27
C ARG A 77 -7.54 10.52 0.67
N SER A 78 -7.56 11.80 1.05
CA SER A 78 -6.56 12.38 1.96
C SER A 78 -6.56 11.66 3.32
N TYR A 79 -5.40 11.63 3.98
CA TYR A 79 -5.29 11.02 5.31
C TYR A 79 -6.21 11.70 6.34
N ALA A 80 -6.34 13.04 6.26
CA ALA A 80 -7.24 13.82 7.11
C ALA A 80 -8.71 13.36 7.00
N LEU A 81 -9.21 13.11 5.78
CA LEU A 81 -10.58 12.63 5.58
C LEU A 81 -10.79 11.23 6.16
N ARG A 82 -9.79 10.35 6.04
CA ARG A 82 -9.85 9.00 6.64
C ARG A 82 -9.89 9.08 8.16
N LEU A 83 -9.05 9.94 8.74
CA LEU A 83 -8.98 10.13 10.17
C LEU A 83 -10.27 10.75 10.73
N SER A 84 -10.82 11.78 10.07
CA SER A 84 -12.08 12.39 10.49
C SER A 84 -13.26 11.42 10.36
N THR A 85 -13.32 10.64 9.27
CA THR A 85 -14.37 9.63 9.08
C THR A 85 -14.27 8.52 10.14
N ALA A 86 -13.06 8.03 10.43
CA ALA A 86 -12.86 7.05 11.49
C ALA A 86 -13.24 7.61 12.86
N GLY A 87 -12.86 8.86 13.16
CA GLY A 87 -13.24 9.55 14.40
C GLY A 87 -14.75 9.67 14.57
N LEU A 88 -15.46 10.10 13.51
CA LEU A 88 -16.92 10.20 13.51
C LEU A 88 -17.58 8.83 13.72
N ALA A 89 -17.08 7.79 13.04
CA ALA A 89 -17.57 6.42 13.21
C ALA A 89 -17.33 5.87 14.63
N ILE A 90 -16.20 6.19 15.25
CA ILE A 90 -15.90 5.84 16.65
C ILE A 90 -16.86 6.55 17.60
N CYS A 91 -17.05 7.87 17.47
CA CYS A 91 -17.96 8.62 18.34
C CYS A 91 -19.39 8.07 18.27
N LEU A 92 -19.90 7.80 17.06
CA LEU A 92 -21.22 7.20 16.87
C LEU A 92 -21.29 5.77 17.41
N GLY A 93 -20.29 4.93 17.13
CA GLY A 93 -20.24 3.55 17.61
C GLY A 93 -20.20 3.47 19.14
N LEU A 94 -19.38 4.29 19.78
CA LEU A 94 -19.28 4.34 21.24
C LEU A 94 -20.53 4.94 21.89
N GLY A 95 -21.17 5.93 21.27
CA GLY A 95 -22.45 6.47 21.74
C GLY A 95 -23.57 5.44 21.65
N LEU A 96 -23.65 4.70 20.54
CA LEU A 96 -24.60 3.59 20.39
C LEU A 96 -24.36 2.48 21.40
N MET A 97 -23.09 2.14 21.68
CA MET A 97 -22.78 1.16 22.73
C MET A 97 -23.20 1.65 24.11
N ASN A 98 -23.00 2.94 24.40
CA ASN A 98 -23.39 3.54 25.67
C ASN A 98 -24.89 3.42 25.90
N GLU A 99 -25.68 3.79 24.89
CA GLU A 99 -27.14 3.70 24.94
C GLU A 99 -27.60 2.25 25.11
N ALA A 100 -27.11 1.34 24.26
CA ALA A 100 -27.53 -0.06 24.28
C ALA A 100 -27.08 -0.83 25.54
N SER A 101 -25.98 -0.40 26.17
CA SER A 101 -25.47 -0.99 27.41
C SER A 101 -25.89 -0.25 28.68
N ARG A 102 -26.78 0.76 28.56
CA ARG A 102 -27.25 1.61 29.68
C ARG A 102 -26.10 2.24 30.48
N GLY A 103 -25.09 2.74 29.78
CA GLY A 103 -23.93 3.40 30.39
C GLY A 103 -22.77 2.49 30.78
N PHE A 104 -22.89 1.18 30.57
CA PHE A 104 -21.86 0.25 31.02
C PHE A 104 -20.56 0.30 30.15
N ILE A 105 -20.72 0.33 28.82
CA ILE A 105 -19.63 0.43 27.83
C ILE A 105 -19.97 1.53 26.83
N GLY A 106 -19.04 2.46 26.61
CA GLY A 106 -19.18 3.48 25.57
C GLY A 106 -18.70 4.83 26.05
N ILE A 107 -19.25 5.88 25.44
CA ILE A 107 -19.08 7.26 25.87
C ILE A 107 -20.45 7.86 26.14
N ASP A 108 -20.58 8.61 27.23
CA ASP A 108 -21.79 9.36 27.55
C ASP A 108 -21.56 10.87 27.31
N PRO A 109 -21.77 11.37 26.09
CA PRO A 109 -21.54 12.77 25.79
C PRO A 109 -22.57 13.69 26.47
N LEU A 110 -23.75 13.16 26.78
CA LEU A 110 -24.87 13.91 27.34
C LEU A 110 -24.93 13.85 28.87
N HIS A 111 -24.00 13.14 29.51
CA HIS A 111 -23.95 12.94 30.96
C HIS A 111 -25.29 12.45 31.54
N GLN A 112 -26.00 11.60 30.80
CA GLN A 112 -27.26 11.00 31.24
C GLN A 112 -27.06 10.02 32.41
N PHE A 113 -25.88 9.43 32.53
CA PHE A 113 -25.56 8.41 33.53
C PHE A 113 -24.55 8.95 34.56
N ALA A 114 -25.02 9.20 35.78
CA ALA A 114 -24.22 9.78 36.86
C ALA A 114 -22.98 8.95 37.30
N HIS A 115 -22.91 7.67 36.91
CA HIS A 115 -21.83 6.77 37.30
C HIS A 115 -20.62 6.79 36.35
N ILE A 116 -20.73 7.42 35.18
CA ILE A 116 -19.64 7.51 34.21
C ILE A 116 -18.83 8.78 34.49
N THR A 117 -17.60 8.61 34.96
CA THR A 117 -16.71 9.75 35.17
C THR A 117 -16.16 10.25 33.83
N PHE A 118 -15.89 11.55 33.76
CA PHE A 118 -15.21 12.17 32.61
C PHE A 118 -13.92 11.43 32.22
N GLU A 119 -13.18 10.92 33.21
CA GLU A 119 -11.98 10.12 33.01
C GLU A 119 -12.24 8.83 32.23
N GLN A 120 -13.35 8.13 32.51
CA GLN A 120 -13.72 6.92 31.80
C GLN A 120 -14.08 7.20 30.34
N ASN A 121 -14.83 8.28 30.08
CA ASN A 121 -15.14 8.73 28.71
C ASN A 121 -13.85 9.06 27.94
N GLY A 122 -12.93 9.81 28.57
CA GLY A 122 -11.63 10.14 27.99
C GLY A 122 -10.80 8.90 27.67
N LEU A 123 -10.77 7.91 28.57
CA LEU A 123 -10.05 6.66 28.36
C LEU A 123 -10.67 5.81 27.25
N ALA A 124 -12.00 5.76 27.14
CA ALA A 124 -12.69 5.05 26.07
C ALA A 124 -12.43 5.65 24.69
N LEU A 125 -12.45 6.98 24.59
CA LEU A 125 -12.08 7.70 23.36
C LEU A 125 -10.60 7.49 23.01
N LEU A 126 -9.71 7.59 23.99
CA LEU A 126 -8.28 7.46 23.77
C LEU A 126 -7.89 6.05 23.31
N THR A 127 -8.44 5.01 23.95
CA THR A 127 -8.19 3.61 23.57
C THR A 127 -8.69 3.30 22.16
N SER A 128 -9.92 3.71 21.83
CA SER A 128 -10.51 3.52 20.50
C SER A 128 -9.77 4.32 19.42
N SER A 129 -9.41 5.57 19.72
CA SER A 129 -8.69 6.45 18.79
C SER A 129 -7.27 5.96 18.53
N LEU A 130 -6.56 5.48 19.56
CA LEU A 130 -5.23 4.89 19.40
C LEU A 130 -5.29 3.64 18.53
N ALA A 131 -6.28 2.76 18.77
CA ALA A 131 -6.49 1.57 17.95
C ALA A 131 -6.80 1.91 16.48
N ALA A 132 -7.66 2.91 16.24
CA ALA A 132 -7.96 3.39 14.89
C ALA A 132 -6.74 3.99 14.19
N TRP A 133 -5.96 4.80 14.92
CA TRP A 133 -4.70 5.36 14.41
C TRP A 133 -3.69 4.27 14.05
N LEU A 134 -3.56 3.22 14.87
CA LEU A 134 -2.74 2.06 14.56
C LEU A 134 -3.24 1.34 13.30
N ALA A 135 -4.56 1.15 13.12
CA ALA A 135 -5.11 0.52 11.92
C ALA A 135 -4.92 1.37 10.64
N LEU A 136 -5.01 2.70 10.76
CA LEU A 136 -4.77 3.65 9.67
C LEU A 136 -3.28 3.73 9.28
N SER A 137 -2.39 3.70 10.27
CA SER A 137 -0.93 3.78 10.07
C SER A 137 -0.31 2.44 9.67
N ALA A 138 -0.86 1.33 10.14
CA ALA A 138 -0.44 -0.01 9.74
C ALA A 138 -0.51 -0.11 8.22
N PHE A 139 0.62 -0.44 7.59
CA PHE A 139 0.75 -0.60 6.14
C PHE A 139 0.45 0.65 5.30
N ALA A 140 0.53 1.86 5.90
CA ALA A 140 0.77 3.06 5.10
C ALA A 140 2.15 2.89 4.45
N ARG A 141 2.18 2.33 3.23
CA ARG A 141 3.41 2.30 2.45
C ARG A 141 3.81 3.77 2.30
N PRO A 142 4.99 4.20 2.77
CA PRO A 142 5.46 5.53 2.47
C PRO A 142 5.37 5.65 0.97
N ARG A 143 4.49 6.54 0.49
CA ARG A 143 4.41 6.87 -0.93
C ARG A 143 5.79 7.45 -1.19
N THR A 144 6.67 6.57 -1.65
CA THR A 144 8.02 6.97 -1.99
C THR A 144 7.75 7.75 -3.24
N GLU A 145 7.63 9.06 -3.07
CA GLU A 145 7.68 9.98 -4.17
C GLU A 145 9.04 9.70 -4.78
N ILE A 146 9.02 8.84 -5.81
CA ILE A 146 10.16 8.67 -6.67
C ILE A 146 10.24 10.05 -7.29
N LEU A 147 11.08 10.89 -6.69
CA LEU A 147 11.57 12.09 -7.33
C LEU A 147 12.25 11.55 -8.58
N VAL A 148 11.46 11.43 -9.65
CA VAL A 148 11.99 11.19 -10.99
C VAL A 148 12.73 12.48 -11.24
N GLU A 149 14.01 12.45 -10.91
CA GLU A 149 14.91 13.52 -11.27
C GLU A 149 14.66 13.76 -12.75
N PRO A 150 14.23 14.99 -13.14
CA PRO A 150 13.86 15.27 -14.52
C PRO A 150 15.01 14.76 -15.35
N ARG A 151 14.78 13.69 -16.13
CA ARG A 151 15.80 13.15 -17.01
C ARG A 151 16.27 14.36 -17.78
N PRO A 152 17.54 14.82 -17.61
CA PRO A 152 18.00 16.02 -18.28
C PRO A 152 17.61 15.82 -19.72
N ALA A 153 16.77 16.71 -20.23
CA ALA A 153 16.24 16.61 -21.58
C ALA A 153 17.47 16.36 -22.42
N ALA A 154 17.60 15.13 -22.96
CA ALA A 154 18.74 14.77 -23.75
C ALA A 154 18.72 15.83 -24.83
N SER A 155 19.71 16.72 -24.79
CA SER A 155 19.89 17.72 -25.82
C SER A 155 19.91 16.89 -27.10
N LEU A 156 18.83 16.99 -27.86
CA LEU A 156 18.75 16.50 -29.22
C LEU A 156 19.75 17.38 -29.97
N GLU A 157 21.02 17.08 -29.79
CA GLU A 157 22.05 17.45 -30.73
C GLU A 157 21.64 16.70 -31.98
N VAL A 158 20.94 17.43 -32.84
CA VAL A 158 20.53 17.02 -34.18
C VAL A 158 21.80 16.50 -34.81
N ALA A 159 21.94 15.17 -34.83
CA ALA A 159 23.08 14.52 -35.44
C ALA A 159 23.17 15.06 -36.85
N ALA A 160 24.29 15.70 -37.16
CA ALA A 160 24.61 16.19 -38.49
C ALA A 160 24.25 15.11 -39.53
N PRO A 161 23.77 15.52 -40.72
CA PRO A 161 23.35 14.59 -41.76
C PRO A 161 24.45 13.53 -41.96
N VAL A 162 24.12 12.30 -41.59
CA VAL A 162 25.03 11.16 -41.72
C VAL A 162 25.37 11.04 -43.20
N PRO A 163 26.66 11.13 -43.59
CA PRO A 163 27.05 10.95 -44.98
C PRO A 163 26.57 9.58 -45.47
N PRO A 164 26.26 9.43 -46.78
CA PRO A 164 25.76 8.18 -47.32
C PRO A 164 26.72 7.05 -46.95
N ILE A 165 26.22 6.14 -46.13
CA ILE A 165 26.96 4.96 -45.70
C ILE A 165 27.18 4.11 -46.96
N SER A 166 28.42 4.09 -47.44
CA SER A 166 28.87 3.14 -48.44
C SER A 166 28.67 1.74 -47.87
N VAL A 167 27.73 1.01 -48.46
CA VAL A 167 27.35 -0.35 -48.07
C VAL A 167 28.48 -1.29 -48.48
N SER A 168 29.49 -1.42 -47.64
CA SER A 168 30.46 -2.51 -47.76
C SER A 168 29.75 -3.84 -47.46
N PRO A 169 29.92 -4.87 -48.30
CA PRO A 169 29.26 -6.16 -48.12
C PRO A 169 29.67 -6.79 -46.79
N ALA A 170 28.66 -7.16 -46.01
CA ALA A 170 28.82 -7.69 -44.66
C ALA A 170 29.65 -9.00 -44.66
N PRO A 171 30.62 -9.15 -43.74
CA PRO A 171 31.34 -10.40 -43.55
C PRO A 171 30.36 -11.51 -43.13
N ARG A 172 30.48 -12.67 -43.78
CA ARG A 172 29.67 -13.86 -43.48
C ARG A 172 29.80 -14.24 -41.99
N PRO A 173 28.68 -14.48 -41.28
CA PRO A 173 28.71 -14.84 -39.87
C PRO A 173 29.33 -16.23 -39.69
N ARG A 174 30.45 -16.31 -38.97
CA ARG A 174 30.99 -17.57 -38.45
C ARG A 174 30.00 -18.11 -37.41
N VAL A 175 29.37 -19.23 -37.75
CA VAL A 175 28.53 -20.04 -36.86
C VAL A 175 29.38 -20.48 -35.67
N ARG A 176 29.24 -19.82 -34.52
CA ARG A 176 29.79 -20.29 -33.25
C ARG A 176 28.74 -21.17 -32.60
N ALA A 177 29.11 -22.43 -32.36
CA ALA A 177 28.28 -23.43 -31.71
C ALA A 177 27.70 -22.90 -30.38
N ALA A 178 26.40 -23.08 -30.23
CA ALA A 178 25.64 -22.63 -29.07
C ALA A 178 26.13 -23.33 -27.80
N ARG A 179 26.52 -22.53 -26.80
CA ARG A 179 26.87 -23.02 -25.47
C ARG A 179 25.56 -23.27 -24.69
N PRO A 180 25.37 -24.43 -24.04
CA PRO A 180 24.11 -24.75 -23.38
C PRO A 180 23.84 -23.79 -22.21
N ALA A 181 22.66 -23.16 -22.26
CA ALA A 181 22.17 -22.26 -21.22
C ALA A 181 21.90 -23.02 -19.92
N ARG A 182 22.63 -22.69 -18.85
CA ARG A 182 22.36 -23.20 -17.51
C ARG A 182 21.05 -22.58 -17.00
N ARG A 183 20.05 -23.42 -16.71
CA ARG A 183 18.80 -23.05 -16.04
C ARG A 183 19.08 -22.38 -14.68
N PRO A 184 18.50 -21.21 -14.39
CA PRO A 184 18.55 -20.65 -13.05
C PRO A 184 17.60 -21.42 -12.13
N THR A 185 18.15 -22.10 -11.13
CA THR A 185 17.40 -22.72 -10.05
C THR A 185 16.84 -21.64 -9.13
N ILE A 186 15.53 -21.46 -9.16
CA ILE A 186 14.77 -20.60 -8.26
C ILE A 186 14.82 -21.24 -6.87
N ARG A 187 15.72 -20.77 -6.00
CA ARG A 187 15.70 -21.10 -4.57
C ARG A 187 14.65 -20.23 -3.87
N THR A 188 13.53 -20.84 -3.52
CA THR A 188 12.50 -20.30 -2.62
C THR A 188 13.10 -20.02 -1.24
N SER A 189 13.35 -18.75 -0.94
CA SER A 189 13.76 -18.27 0.39
C SER A 189 12.55 -17.75 1.16
N ILE A 190 11.82 -18.67 1.82
CA ILE A 190 10.70 -18.34 2.73
C ILE A 190 11.14 -18.34 4.22
N ALA A 191 12.40 -18.63 4.53
CA ALA A 191 12.78 -18.99 5.91
C ALA A 191 13.11 -17.85 6.91
N ASN A 192 13.20 -16.57 6.54
CA ASN A 192 13.85 -15.57 7.41
C ASN A 192 12.96 -14.42 7.92
N TRP A 193 11.70 -14.68 8.28
CA TRP A 193 10.81 -13.65 8.86
C TRP A 193 10.48 -13.78 10.35
N SER A 194 11.10 -14.72 11.07
CA SER A 194 10.88 -14.92 12.52
C SER A 194 11.93 -14.24 13.43
N GLY A 195 12.92 -13.54 12.88
CA GLY A 195 14.11 -13.12 13.64
C GLY A 195 14.12 -11.70 14.24
N ARG A 196 13.06 -10.88 14.13
CA ARG A 196 13.17 -9.43 14.44
C ARG A 196 12.11 -8.88 15.39
N VAL A 197 11.70 -9.66 16.39
CA VAL A 197 10.90 -9.16 17.53
C VAL A 197 11.43 -9.74 18.84
N LYS A 198 12.69 -9.46 19.19
CA LYS A 198 13.16 -9.60 20.58
C LYS A 198 14.16 -8.49 20.88
N THR A 199 14.08 -7.95 22.09
CA THR A 199 14.98 -6.98 22.75
C THR A 199 14.76 -5.49 22.49
N SER A 200 13.81 -4.89 23.23
CA SER A 200 13.87 -3.50 23.71
C SER A 200 12.92 -3.26 24.90
N LEU A 201 12.91 -4.15 25.89
CA LEU A 201 12.08 -4.00 27.10
C LEU A 201 12.79 -4.43 28.40
N VAL A 202 14.08 -4.11 28.55
CA VAL A 202 14.79 -4.28 29.84
C VAL A 202 15.60 -3.03 30.15
N SER A 203 14.95 -1.96 30.61
CA SER A 203 15.61 -0.89 31.39
C SER A 203 14.60 0.06 32.04
N LEU A 204 13.65 -0.46 32.82
CA LEU A 204 12.78 0.39 33.65
C LEU A 204 12.53 -0.27 35.02
N TRP A 205 13.59 -0.53 35.78
CA TRP A 205 13.48 -0.81 37.22
C TRP A 205 14.31 0.23 37.99
N PRO A 206 13.68 1.10 38.80
CA PRO A 206 14.38 1.96 39.73
C PRO A 206 14.42 1.29 41.10
N GLY A 207 15.62 1.07 41.66
CA GLY A 207 15.73 0.79 43.09
C GLY A 207 16.91 -0.07 43.50
N ARG A 208 18.00 0.59 43.94
CA ARG A 208 18.61 0.27 45.24
C ARG A 208 19.59 1.36 45.65
N ARG A 209 19.27 2.07 46.73
CA ARG A 209 20.23 2.88 47.48
C ARG A 209 21.21 1.93 48.17
N VAL A 210 22.51 2.15 47.99
CA VAL A 210 23.54 1.60 48.87
C VAL A 210 24.45 2.75 49.33
N ARG A 211 24.75 2.68 50.62
CA ARG A 211 25.36 3.68 51.51
C ARG A 211 26.72 4.21 51.06
N ARG A 212 26.97 5.45 51.49
CA ARG A 212 28.27 6.13 51.55
C ARG A 212 29.29 5.34 52.39
N GLY A 213 30.52 5.26 51.89
CA GLY A 213 31.75 4.95 52.62
C GLY A 213 32.88 5.84 52.09
N PRO A 214 33.89 6.21 52.91
CA PRO A 214 34.81 7.28 52.58
C PRO A 214 36.01 6.82 51.74
N SER A 215 36.36 7.67 50.78
CA SER A 215 37.73 8.06 50.40
C SER A 215 38.83 6.99 50.40
N LEU A 216 39.22 6.56 49.19
CA LEU A 216 40.63 6.43 48.83
C LEU A 216 40.83 7.02 47.44
N ARG A 217 41.71 8.03 47.35
CA ARG A 217 42.18 8.65 46.11
C ARG A 217 42.80 7.57 45.23
N GLN A 218 42.07 7.13 44.21
CA GLN A 218 42.65 6.37 43.11
C GLN A 218 43.18 7.33 42.03
N PRO A 219 44.34 7.02 41.43
CA PRO A 219 44.93 7.82 40.37
C PRO A 219 43.97 7.87 39.17
N ARG A 220 43.81 9.08 38.60
CA ARG A 220 43.07 9.34 37.35
C ARG A 220 43.62 8.45 36.23
N GLN A 221 43.07 7.25 36.08
CA GLN A 221 43.08 6.54 34.81
C GLN A 221 42.21 7.35 33.86
N ARG A 222 42.84 7.98 32.85
CA ARG A 222 42.15 8.49 31.68
C ARG A 222 41.41 7.32 31.04
N ILE A 223 40.13 7.18 31.37
CA ILE A 223 39.21 6.31 30.65
C ILE A 223 39.14 6.91 29.24
N ALA A 224 39.82 6.26 28.30
CA ALA A 224 39.73 6.59 26.89
C ALA A 224 38.25 6.59 26.50
N ALA A 225 37.81 7.71 25.91
CA ALA A 225 36.43 7.87 25.46
C ALA A 225 36.03 6.66 24.59
N PRO A 226 34.85 6.06 24.80
CA PRO A 226 34.39 4.95 23.98
C PRO A 226 34.39 5.40 22.52
N ALA A 227 35.13 4.65 21.69
CA ALA A 227 35.24 4.92 20.26
C ALA A 227 33.82 5.06 19.68
N ALA A 228 33.55 6.24 19.10
CA ALA A 228 32.27 6.55 18.49
C ALA A 228 31.83 5.40 17.55
N PRO A 229 30.56 4.96 17.60
CA PRO A 229 30.10 3.85 16.79
C PRO A 229 30.36 4.17 15.31
N LYS A 230 31.23 3.37 14.69
CA LYS A 230 31.48 3.42 13.24
C LYS A 230 30.14 3.25 12.55
N ARG A 231 29.60 4.36 12.02
CA ARG A 231 28.41 4.39 11.17
C ARG A 231 28.55 3.30 10.12
N THR A 232 27.83 2.21 10.31
CA THR A 232 27.76 1.09 9.37
C THR A 232 27.35 1.68 8.03
N ARG A 233 28.26 1.56 7.06
CA ARG A 233 28.12 2.07 5.69
C ARG A 233 26.70 1.81 5.20
N ARG A 234 25.99 2.91 4.89
CA ARG A 234 24.73 2.90 4.13
C ARG A 234 24.86 1.84 3.05
N GLY A 235 23.98 0.83 3.13
CA GLY A 235 23.89 -0.23 2.12
C GLY A 235 23.88 0.42 0.75
N ARG A 236 24.90 0.08 -0.05
CA ARG A 236 25.04 0.49 -1.43
C ARG A 236 23.76 0.02 -2.12
N ARG A 237 22.85 0.96 -2.40
CA ARG A 237 21.64 0.69 -3.18
C ARG A 237 22.13 0.23 -4.53
N THR A 238 22.09 -1.08 -4.78
CA THR A 238 22.23 -1.63 -6.13
C THR A 238 21.12 -0.97 -6.94
N ALA A 239 21.51 -0.07 -7.84
CA ALA A 239 20.60 0.47 -8.83
C ALA A 239 20.04 -0.75 -9.57
N VAL A 240 18.77 -1.08 -9.30
CA VAL A 240 18.05 -2.08 -10.06
C VAL A 240 17.83 -1.47 -11.43
N HIS A 241 18.79 -1.68 -12.33
CA HIS A 241 18.62 -1.37 -13.74
C HIS A 241 17.63 -2.39 -14.28
N PHE A 242 16.38 -1.97 -14.46
CA PHE A 242 15.41 -2.72 -15.25
C PHE A 242 15.86 -2.69 -16.71
N SER A 243 16.81 -3.54 -17.08
CA SER A 243 17.04 -3.91 -18.47
C SER A 243 16.04 -5.02 -18.82
N SER A 244 14.74 -4.72 -18.79
CA SER A 244 13.78 -5.65 -19.36
C SER A 244 13.97 -5.59 -20.87
N ALA A 245 14.63 -6.60 -21.43
CA ALA A 245 14.49 -6.89 -22.85
C ALA A 245 12.99 -7.13 -23.08
N GLU A 246 12.33 -6.18 -23.74
CA GLU A 246 10.90 -6.27 -24.03
C GLU A 246 10.70 -7.37 -25.06
N THR A 247 10.12 -8.50 -24.64
CA THR A 247 9.77 -9.60 -25.54
C THR A 247 8.38 -9.37 -26.07
N HIS A 248 8.26 -9.14 -27.38
CA HIS A 248 6.98 -8.98 -28.05
C HIS A 248 6.47 -10.34 -28.52
N VAL A 249 5.23 -10.68 -28.18
CA VAL A 249 4.59 -11.94 -28.55
C VAL A 249 3.37 -11.63 -29.42
N CYS A 250 3.26 -12.30 -30.57
CA CYS A 250 2.11 -12.13 -31.47
C CYS A 250 0.85 -12.73 -30.81
N PRO A 251 -0.25 -11.97 -30.67
CA PRO A 251 -1.49 -12.49 -30.06
C PRO A 251 -2.15 -13.64 -30.82
N TYR A 252 -1.83 -13.81 -32.11
CA TYR A 252 -2.51 -14.78 -32.98
C TYR A 252 -1.87 -16.16 -32.93
N CYS A 253 -0.55 -16.23 -33.09
CA CYS A 253 0.19 -17.49 -33.09
C CYS A 253 0.92 -17.75 -31.76
N LEU A 254 0.96 -16.78 -30.85
CA LEU A 254 1.69 -16.84 -29.57
C LEU A 254 3.21 -17.04 -29.73
N GLU A 255 3.75 -16.81 -30.92
CA GLU A 255 5.18 -16.84 -31.21
C GLU A 255 5.82 -15.46 -30.95
N GLU A 256 7.10 -15.44 -30.58
CA GLU A 256 7.85 -14.20 -30.37
C GLU A 256 8.08 -13.47 -31.70
N VAL A 257 7.80 -12.17 -31.71
CA VAL A 257 7.99 -11.30 -32.89
C VAL A 257 9.25 -10.50 -32.70
N THR A 258 10.24 -10.75 -33.54
CA THR A 258 11.48 -9.97 -33.56
C THR A 258 11.43 -8.90 -34.65
N LYS A 259 12.18 -7.79 -34.51
CA LYS A 259 12.15 -6.67 -35.48
C LYS A 259 12.55 -7.08 -36.91
N LYS A 260 13.27 -8.19 -37.05
CA LYS A 260 13.74 -8.76 -38.31
C LYS A 260 13.18 -10.17 -38.52
N ASP A 261 11.93 -10.38 -38.15
CA ASP A 261 11.27 -11.65 -38.38
C ASP A 261 11.21 -11.96 -39.89
N PRO A 262 11.61 -13.18 -40.33
CA PRO A 262 11.56 -13.56 -41.75
C PRO A 262 10.15 -13.50 -42.35
N ARG A 263 9.10 -13.65 -41.54
CA ARG A 263 7.70 -13.53 -41.99
C ARG A 263 7.29 -12.08 -42.24
N GLY A 264 8.12 -11.12 -41.83
CA GLY A 264 7.79 -9.70 -41.81
C GLY A 264 7.00 -9.32 -40.56
N VAL A 265 7.07 -8.04 -40.20
CA VAL A 265 6.43 -7.50 -38.98
C VAL A 265 5.48 -6.38 -39.35
N GLN A 266 4.26 -6.44 -38.82
CA GLN A 266 3.28 -5.37 -38.90
C GLN A 266 3.03 -4.80 -37.50
N ILE A 267 3.07 -3.47 -37.37
CA ILE A 267 2.82 -2.79 -36.10
C ILE A 267 1.37 -2.28 -36.09
N CYS A 268 0.60 -2.68 -35.07
CA CYS A 268 -0.77 -2.18 -34.93
C CYS A 268 -0.76 -0.67 -34.71
N LYS A 269 -1.53 0.08 -35.50
CA LYS A 269 -1.59 1.55 -35.36
C LYS A 269 -2.19 2.00 -34.02
N VAL A 270 -3.05 1.17 -33.42
CA VAL A 270 -3.77 1.47 -32.18
C VAL A 270 -2.96 1.08 -30.94
N CYS A 271 -2.64 -0.20 -30.74
CA CYS A 271 -1.94 -0.68 -29.53
C CYS A 271 -0.41 -0.69 -29.63
N LYS A 272 0.16 -0.41 -30.81
CA LYS A 272 1.61 -0.45 -31.10
C LYS A 272 2.30 -1.80 -30.86
N THR A 273 1.54 -2.87 -30.63
CA THR A 273 2.06 -4.24 -30.53
C THR A 273 2.53 -4.73 -31.90
N TRP A 274 3.56 -5.57 -31.91
CA TRP A 274 4.12 -6.17 -33.12
C TRP A 274 3.40 -7.48 -33.42
N HIS A 275 3.08 -7.69 -34.69
CA HIS A 275 2.44 -8.89 -35.21
C HIS A 275 3.26 -9.43 -36.37
N HIS A 276 3.23 -10.74 -36.58
CA HIS A 276 3.71 -11.32 -37.85
C HIS A 276 2.82 -10.84 -39.00
N ARG A 277 3.43 -10.49 -40.13
CA ARG A 277 2.73 -9.92 -41.28
C ARG A 277 1.70 -10.88 -41.88
N ASP A 278 2.01 -12.18 -41.92
CA ASP A 278 1.11 -13.24 -42.37
C ASP A 278 -0.16 -13.34 -41.49
N CYS A 279 0.01 -13.36 -40.17
CA CYS A 279 -1.10 -13.37 -39.22
C CYS A 279 -1.98 -12.11 -39.32
N TRP A 280 -1.34 -10.97 -39.61
CA TRP A 280 -2.03 -9.70 -39.85
C TRP A 280 -2.81 -9.70 -41.16
N GLU A 281 -2.26 -10.24 -42.24
CA GLU A 281 -2.94 -10.31 -43.55
C GLU A 281 -4.19 -11.21 -43.52
N ILE A 282 -4.19 -12.27 -42.69
CA ILE A 282 -5.36 -13.14 -42.49
C ILE A 282 -6.47 -12.43 -41.70
N THR A 283 -6.11 -11.74 -40.62
CA THR A 283 -7.10 -11.14 -39.70
C THR A 283 -7.54 -9.74 -40.12
N GLY A 284 -6.69 -9.01 -40.85
CA GLY A 284 -6.91 -7.64 -41.35
C GLY A 284 -6.91 -6.53 -40.27
N VAL A 285 -7.15 -6.88 -39.01
CA VAL A 285 -7.28 -5.95 -37.87
C VAL A 285 -6.68 -6.55 -36.59
N CYS A 286 -6.40 -5.71 -35.59
CA CYS A 286 -5.97 -6.18 -34.26
C CYS A 286 -7.17 -6.61 -33.42
N GLN A 287 -7.16 -7.84 -32.89
CA GLN A 287 -8.24 -8.35 -32.01
C GLN A 287 -8.07 -7.97 -30.54
N VAL A 288 -6.96 -7.31 -30.17
CA VAL A 288 -6.79 -6.79 -28.81
C VAL A 288 -7.81 -5.66 -28.63
N PRO A 289 -8.74 -5.76 -27.67
CA PRO A 289 -9.77 -4.75 -27.47
C PRO A 289 -9.13 -3.42 -27.09
N HIS A 290 -9.01 -2.52 -28.07
CA HIS A 290 -8.64 -1.14 -27.84
C HIS A 290 -9.90 -0.33 -27.56
N GLN A 291 -9.86 0.48 -26.51
CA GLN A 291 -10.80 1.57 -26.36
C GLN A 291 -10.45 2.59 -27.43
N TYR A 292 -11.28 2.70 -28.47
CA TYR A 292 -11.15 3.78 -29.45
C TYR A 292 -11.43 5.09 -28.72
N ALA A 293 -10.39 5.83 -28.40
CA ALA A 293 -10.51 7.26 -28.16
C ALA A 293 -10.50 7.90 -29.55
N GLU A 294 -11.68 8.25 -30.05
CA GLU A 294 -11.82 9.14 -31.20
C GLU A 294 -11.29 10.54 -30.86
#